data_AF-A0A7X9S6P6-F1
#
_entry.id   AF-A0A7X9S6P6-F1
#
_cell.length_a   1.000
_cell.length_b   1.000
_cell.length_c   1.000
_cell.angle_alpha   90.00
_cell.angle_beta   90.00
_cell.angle_gamma   90.00
#
_symmetry.space_group_name_H-M   'P 1'
#
loop_
_entity.id
_entity.type
_entity.pdbx_description
1 polymer ?
#
loop_
_entity_poly.entity_id
_entity_poly.type
_entity_poly.pdbx_seq_one_letter_code
_entity_poly.pdbx_strand_id
1 'polypeptide(L)'
;MKKSSFGLLNDNKTILLIRPNSEDGVQGLMSLFIQTMRWIDYANKKSYIPYIDYKKYETQYYDGENNVWEYFFTQPTGLTRNEVYNSKNVIISGNTWSESVNYKLYCGEIFSDNNLCKECYDIIWKNIDLSEEVKKIIEKENEKLGVENCIGVYLRGTDYVRLKPTGEYVQPAVEEVISKIKEFLVKYGDINLFLVTEDESYYQKLTQEFKDKIKIVSFDSFISNYECNKYLSKSGLLETDKKKRGMDYLIKIILLSKCKYLVSSITMGSIAAYSINGGNYEDKYIFNLGYYE
;
A
#
# COMPACT_ATOMS: atom_id res chain seq x y z
N MET A 1 18.13 14.10 7.15
CA MET A 1 17.50 14.24 8.49
C MET A 1 17.87 15.59 9.10
N LYS A 2 17.02 16.19 9.92
CA LYS A 2 17.28 17.49 10.59
C LYS A 2 17.01 17.38 12.10
N LYS A 3 17.99 17.74 12.93
CA LYS A 3 17.78 17.88 14.39
C LYS A 3 17.07 19.21 14.68
N SER A 4 16.14 19.20 15.62
CA SER A 4 15.36 20.38 16.02
C SER A 4 14.95 20.26 17.49
N SER A 5 14.74 21.41 18.11
CA SER A 5 14.09 21.54 19.42
C SER A 5 12.89 22.46 19.24
N PHE A 6 11.72 22.00 19.66
CA PHE A 6 10.48 22.76 19.57
C PHE A 6 9.97 23.19 20.95
N GLY A 7 10.59 22.70 22.04
CA GLY A 7 10.25 23.08 23.41
C GLY A 7 11.09 22.30 24.42
N LEU A 8 10.50 22.04 25.60
CA LEU A 8 11.20 21.41 26.73
C LEU A 8 10.64 20.02 27.12
N LEU A 9 9.56 19.55 26.50
CA LEU A 9 8.98 18.24 26.79
C LEU A 9 9.88 17.09 26.31
N ASN A 10 9.69 15.88 26.88
CA ASN A 10 10.37 14.65 26.46
C ASN A 10 11.90 14.79 26.34
N ASP A 11 12.54 15.55 27.25
CA ASP A 11 13.96 15.87 27.20
C ASP A 11 14.89 14.66 27.38
N ASN A 12 14.38 13.58 27.94
CA ASN A 12 15.05 12.29 28.11
C ASN A 12 14.84 11.32 26.93
N LYS A 13 14.06 11.70 25.92
CA LYS A 13 13.72 10.86 24.76
C LYS A 13 14.14 11.57 23.48
N THR A 14 14.36 10.79 22.42
CA THR A 14 14.53 11.32 21.06
C THR A 14 13.32 10.92 20.23
N ILE A 15 12.61 11.90 19.69
CA ILE A 15 11.45 11.68 18.83
C ILE A 15 11.92 11.71 17.37
N LEU A 16 11.52 10.71 16.58
CA LEU A 16 11.65 10.75 15.12
C LEU A 16 10.30 11.21 14.53
N LEU A 17 10.26 12.45 14.06
CA LEU A 17 9.15 13.02 13.30
C LEU A 17 9.25 12.56 11.85
N ILE A 18 8.40 11.62 11.47
CA ILE A 18 8.33 10.99 10.14
C ILE A 18 7.35 11.79 9.28
N ARG A 19 7.85 12.32 8.16
CA ARG A 19 7.09 12.99 7.11
C ARG A 19 7.22 12.23 5.78
N PRO A 20 6.34 12.47 4.78
CA PRO A 20 6.53 11.98 3.42
C PRO A 20 7.89 12.40 2.86
N ASN A 21 8.49 11.56 2.02
CA ASN A 21 9.78 11.90 1.40
C ASN A 21 9.64 12.78 0.15
N SER A 22 8.48 12.76 -0.50
CA SER A 22 8.12 13.67 -1.58
C SER A 22 6.81 14.39 -1.29
N GLU A 23 6.70 15.60 -1.87
CA GLU A 23 5.53 16.47 -1.81
C GLU A 23 5.07 16.80 -3.23
N ASP A 24 5.18 15.82 -4.14
CA ASP A 24 4.84 15.95 -5.56
C ASP A 24 3.34 15.79 -5.83
N GLY A 25 2.57 15.34 -4.83
CA GLY A 25 1.17 14.96 -4.96
C GLY A 25 0.91 13.86 -6.00
N VAL A 26 1.93 13.08 -6.37
CA VAL A 26 1.87 11.98 -7.35
C VAL A 26 1.84 10.62 -6.65
N GLN A 27 2.63 10.47 -5.59
CA GLN A 27 2.90 9.19 -4.96
C GLN A 27 1.64 8.54 -4.34
N GLY A 28 1.44 7.25 -4.64
CA GLY A 28 0.31 6.46 -4.14
C GLY A 28 0.49 5.98 -2.68
N LEU A 29 -0.63 5.61 -2.04
CA LEU A 29 -0.68 5.32 -0.60
C LEU A 29 0.27 4.21 -0.14
N MET A 30 0.38 3.11 -0.88
CA MET A 30 1.24 1.98 -0.48
C MET A 30 2.73 2.31 -0.61
N SER A 31 3.10 3.20 -1.53
CA SER A 31 4.45 3.75 -1.58
C SER A 31 4.74 4.62 -0.35
N LEU A 32 3.82 5.52 0.02
CA LEU A 32 3.93 6.32 1.25
C LEU A 32 4.01 5.44 2.49
N PHE A 33 3.16 4.41 2.59
CA PHE A 33 3.13 3.45 3.69
C PHE A 33 4.46 2.71 3.87
N ILE A 34 5.00 2.12 2.80
CA ILE A 34 6.26 1.38 2.84
C ILE A 34 7.41 2.27 3.31
N GLN A 35 7.46 3.51 2.83
CA GLN A 35 8.47 4.47 3.27
C GLN A 35 8.29 4.79 4.76
N THR A 36 7.08 5.03 5.23
CA THR A 36 6.82 5.22 6.67
C THR A 36 7.31 4.03 7.49
N MET A 37 7.03 2.79 7.06
CA MET A 37 7.47 1.59 7.78
C MET A 37 8.99 1.47 7.86
N ARG A 38 9.72 1.83 6.80
CA ARG A 38 11.19 1.89 6.82
C ARG A 38 11.72 2.92 7.82
N TRP A 39 11.05 4.07 7.95
CA TRP A 39 11.41 5.05 8.97
C TRP A 39 11.09 4.58 10.41
N ILE A 40 10.00 3.83 10.59
CA ILE A 40 9.67 3.21 11.88
C ILE A 40 10.74 2.18 12.26
N ASP A 41 11.14 1.29 11.34
CA ASP A 41 12.25 0.35 11.57
C ASP A 41 13.53 1.07 12.00
N TYR A 42 13.88 2.15 11.30
CA TYR A 42 15.02 2.99 11.66
C TYR A 42 14.87 3.58 13.07
N ALA A 43 13.69 4.09 13.43
CA ALA A 43 13.43 4.61 14.78
C ALA A 43 13.64 3.53 15.83
N ASN A 44 13.09 2.34 15.61
CA ASN A 44 13.18 1.20 16.52
C ASN A 44 14.64 0.77 16.73
N LYS A 45 15.42 0.64 15.65
CA LYS A 45 16.86 0.30 15.70
C LYS A 45 17.71 1.35 16.43
N LYS A 46 17.25 2.60 16.50
CA LYS A 46 17.91 3.69 17.23
C LYS A 46 17.30 3.98 18.61
N SER A 47 16.27 3.21 19.02
CA SER A 47 15.50 3.48 20.24
C SER A 47 14.91 4.90 20.28
N TYR A 48 14.54 5.43 19.11
CA TYR A 48 13.78 6.67 18.98
C TYR A 48 12.29 6.39 19.07
N ILE A 49 11.52 7.41 19.43
CA ILE A 49 10.05 7.33 19.48
C ILE A 49 9.50 7.85 18.15
N PRO A 50 8.94 6.99 17.28
CA PRO A 50 8.39 7.44 16.01
C PRO A 50 7.05 8.17 16.19
N TYR A 51 6.88 9.26 15.45
CA TYR A 51 5.62 9.97 15.29
C TYR A 51 5.44 10.38 13.83
N ILE A 52 4.27 10.13 13.24
CA ILE A 52 4.03 10.34 11.82
C ILE A 52 3.21 11.62 11.63
N ASP A 53 3.76 12.62 10.93
CA ASP A 53 3.04 13.86 10.60
C ASP A 53 2.92 14.04 9.10
N TYR A 54 1.73 13.80 8.58
CA TYR A 54 1.34 14.03 7.19
C TYR A 54 0.42 15.27 7.07
N LYS A 55 0.23 16.06 8.13
CA LYS A 55 -0.74 17.17 8.18
C LYS A 55 -0.39 18.37 7.30
N LYS A 56 0.88 18.58 6.97
CA LYS A 56 1.34 19.79 6.24
C LYS A 56 2.06 19.49 4.93
N TYR A 57 1.97 18.25 4.45
CA TYR A 57 2.79 17.76 3.34
C TYR A 57 1.90 17.41 2.15
N GLU A 58 2.25 17.92 0.97
CA GLU A 58 1.44 17.76 -0.24
C GLU A 58 1.56 16.35 -0.84
N THR A 59 0.88 15.40 -0.21
CA THR A 59 0.65 14.06 -0.77
C THR A 59 -0.59 14.04 -1.66
N GLN A 60 -0.78 12.96 -2.42
CA GLN A 60 -2.02 12.74 -3.19
C GLN A 60 -3.29 12.81 -2.31
N TYR A 61 -3.15 12.57 -1.01
CA TYR A 61 -4.23 12.46 -0.04
C TYR A 61 -4.39 13.70 0.86
N TYR A 62 -3.50 14.68 0.74
CA TYR A 62 -3.50 15.90 1.57
C TYR A 62 -4.78 16.72 1.39
N ASP A 63 -5.45 17.04 2.50
CA ASP A 63 -6.73 17.74 2.54
C ASP A 63 -6.65 19.19 3.03
N GLY A 64 -5.47 19.68 3.44
CA GLY A 64 -5.29 21.04 3.95
C GLY A 64 -5.36 21.17 5.47
N GLU A 65 -5.89 20.17 6.17
CA GLU A 65 -6.34 20.34 7.56
C GLU A 65 -5.87 19.23 8.50
N ASN A 66 -5.94 17.97 8.07
CA ASN A 66 -5.82 16.82 8.96
C ASN A 66 -4.52 16.05 8.74
N ASN A 67 -4.10 15.32 9.78
CA ASN A 67 -3.01 14.36 9.63
C ASN A 67 -3.53 13.14 8.87
N VAL A 68 -3.41 13.14 7.55
CA VAL A 68 -4.05 12.14 6.68
C VAL A 68 -3.61 10.70 6.94
N TRP A 69 -2.46 10.48 7.60
CA TRP A 69 -2.06 9.16 8.09
C TRP A 69 -3.13 8.53 9.00
N GLU A 70 -3.71 9.34 9.89
CA GLU A 70 -4.65 8.90 10.93
C GLU A 70 -6.04 8.56 10.37
N TYR A 71 -6.32 8.88 9.11
CA TYR A 71 -7.48 8.33 8.41
C TYR A 71 -7.38 6.82 8.20
N PHE A 72 -6.16 6.34 8.00
CA PHE A 72 -5.88 4.99 7.52
C PHE A 72 -5.33 4.08 8.61
N PHE A 73 -4.46 4.62 9.47
CA PHE A 73 -3.68 3.86 10.44
C PHE A 73 -3.55 4.61 11.76
N THR A 74 -3.29 3.90 12.85
CA THR A 74 -2.98 4.51 14.15
C THR A 74 -1.57 5.12 14.16
N GLN A 75 -1.31 6.04 15.10
CA GLN A 75 0.06 6.44 15.41
C GLN A 75 0.83 5.27 16.04
N PRO A 76 2.17 5.19 15.84
CA PRO A 76 2.96 4.11 16.45
C PRO A 76 3.05 4.17 17.97
N THR A 77 2.79 5.35 18.53
CA THR A 77 2.86 5.62 19.95
C THR A 77 1.72 6.56 20.36
N GLY A 78 1.44 6.66 21.66
CA GLY A 78 0.43 7.58 22.19
C GLY A 78 0.82 9.05 22.19
N LEU A 79 1.93 9.44 21.54
CA LEU A 79 2.33 10.84 21.43
C LEU A 79 1.31 11.63 20.60
N THR A 80 0.95 12.81 21.10
CA THR A 80 0.17 13.79 20.35
C THR A 80 1.08 14.72 19.54
N ARG A 81 0.53 15.29 18.47
CA ARG A 81 1.21 16.33 17.69
C ARG A 81 1.72 17.47 18.58
N ASN A 82 0.89 17.92 19.53
CA ASN A 82 1.25 19.02 20.41
C ASN A 82 2.47 18.68 21.28
N GLU A 83 2.55 17.47 21.82
CA GLU A 83 3.73 17.04 22.59
C GLU A 83 4.99 17.02 21.74
N VAL A 84 4.91 16.50 20.51
CA VAL A 84 6.05 16.45 19.58
C VAL A 84 6.57 17.86 19.28
N TYR A 85 5.68 18.79 18.96
CA TYR A 85 6.04 20.18 18.65
C TYR A 85 6.27 21.06 19.90
N ASN A 86 6.34 20.47 21.09
CA ASN A 86 6.86 21.10 22.31
C ASN A 86 8.03 20.29 22.91
N SER A 87 8.56 19.32 22.18
CA SER A 87 9.63 18.44 22.67
C SER A 87 11.03 18.97 22.38
N LYS A 88 11.98 18.62 23.25
CA LYS A 88 13.36 19.11 23.21
C LYS A 88 14.21 18.42 22.14
N ASN A 89 14.14 17.11 22.01
CA ASN A 89 14.98 16.35 21.07
C ASN A 89 14.11 15.74 19.97
N VAL A 90 13.99 16.45 18.85
CA VAL A 90 13.25 15.98 17.67
C VAL A 90 14.18 15.85 16.48
N ILE A 91 14.13 14.69 15.82
CA ILE A 91 14.77 14.44 14.54
C ILE A 91 13.67 14.38 13.49
N ILE A 92 13.74 15.22 12.48
CA ILE A 92 12.83 15.21 11.34
C ILE A 92 13.41 14.31 10.27
N SER A 93 12.60 13.37 9.74
CA SER A 93 13.00 12.51 8.64
C SER A 93 13.40 13.35 7.41
N GLY A 94 14.41 12.87 6.69
CA GLY A 94 14.92 13.54 5.50
C GLY A 94 14.10 13.18 4.26
N ASN A 95 14.13 14.05 3.24
CA ASN A 95 13.57 13.73 1.91
C ASN A 95 14.52 12.78 1.16
N THR A 96 15.80 12.77 1.54
CA THR A 96 16.78 11.77 1.16
C THR A 96 17.02 10.81 2.31
N TRP A 97 17.01 9.53 1.98
CA TRP A 97 17.21 8.43 2.92
C TRP A 97 18.63 8.44 3.50
N SER A 98 18.75 8.16 4.80
CA SER A 98 20.05 7.92 5.42
C SER A 98 20.56 6.55 4.98
N GLU A 99 21.88 6.38 4.81
CA GLU A 99 22.55 5.08 4.59
C GLU A 99 22.15 4.00 5.61
N SER A 100 21.61 4.41 6.75
CA SER A 100 21.17 3.54 7.83
C SER A 100 19.72 3.03 7.71
N VAL A 101 18.94 3.49 6.71
CA VAL A 101 17.61 2.93 6.44
C VAL A 101 17.74 1.68 5.57
N ASN A 102 17.11 0.58 6.00
CA ASN A 102 17.19 -0.69 5.30
C ASN A 102 16.32 -0.69 4.03
N TYR A 103 16.96 -0.50 2.87
CA TYR A 103 16.29 -0.49 1.56
C TYR A 103 15.81 -1.87 1.10
N LYS A 104 16.30 -2.95 1.72
CA LYS A 104 15.85 -4.31 1.44
C LYS A 104 14.47 -4.59 2.03
N LEU A 105 13.98 -3.80 2.98
CA LEU A 105 12.62 -3.95 3.47
C LEU A 105 11.63 -3.57 2.37
N TYR A 106 10.58 -4.36 2.17
CA TYR A 106 9.48 -4.08 1.24
C TYR A 106 9.96 -3.92 -0.23
N CYS A 107 10.83 -4.82 -0.68
CA CYS A 107 11.23 -4.97 -2.10
C CYS A 107 10.65 -6.26 -2.70
N GLY A 108 10.83 -6.49 -4.00
CA GLY A 108 10.27 -7.67 -4.68
C GLY A 108 10.75 -9.01 -4.09
N GLU A 109 11.93 -9.03 -3.48
CA GLU A 109 12.52 -10.20 -2.83
C GLU A 109 11.67 -10.74 -1.68
N ILE A 110 10.76 -9.95 -1.10
CA ILE A 110 9.85 -10.46 -0.05
C ILE A 110 9.01 -11.64 -0.53
N PHE A 111 8.74 -11.75 -1.84
CA PHE A 111 7.92 -12.84 -2.38
C PHE A 111 8.63 -14.20 -2.34
N SER A 112 9.96 -14.23 -2.25
CA SER A 112 10.78 -15.44 -2.17
C SER A 112 11.55 -15.59 -0.84
N ASP A 113 11.78 -14.50 -0.11
CA ASP A 113 12.45 -14.50 1.19
C ASP A 113 11.45 -14.40 2.35
N ASN A 114 11.15 -15.55 2.97
CA ASN A 114 10.23 -15.64 4.10
C ASN A 114 10.73 -14.90 5.35
N ASN A 115 12.04 -14.80 5.58
CA ASN A 115 12.58 -14.09 6.74
C ASN A 115 12.40 -12.59 6.57
N LEU A 116 12.69 -12.08 5.37
CA LEU A 116 12.46 -10.69 5.02
C LEU A 116 10.97 -10.34 5.08
N CYS A 117 10.10 -11.21 4.53
CA CYS A 117 8.66 -11.03 4.63
C CYS A 117 8.19 -10.96 6.09
N LYS A 118 8.70 -11.87 6.94
CA LYS A 118 8.39 -11.86 8.37
C LYS A 118 8.88 -10.59 9.06
N GLU A 119 10.08 -10.10 8.74
CA GLU A 119 10.59 -8.83 9.27
C GLU A 119 9.65 -7.67 8.89
N CYS A 120 9.26 -7.59 7.61
CA CYS A 120 8.31 -6.60 7.10
C CYS A 120 6.95 -6.67 7.80
N TYR A 121 6.40 -7.87 8.00
CA TYR A 121 5.14 -8.10 8.73
C TYR A 121 5.23 -7.64 10.18
N ASP A 122 6.29 -8.07 10.88
CA ASP A 122 6.51 -7.74 12.29
C ASP A 122 6.65 -6.22 12.48
N ILE A 123 7.35 -5.52 11.58
CA ILE A 123 7.49 -4.06 11.63
C ILE A 123 6.13 -3.38 11.53
N ILE A 124 5.24 -3.85 10.64
CA ILE A 124 3.90 -3.27 10.50
C ILE A 124 3.12 -3.46 11.80
N TRP A 125 2.87 -4.71 12.17
CA TRP A 125 1.85 -5.03 13.19
C TRP A 125 2.32 -4.89 14.64
N LYS A 126 3.63 -4.73 14.88
CA LYS A 126 4.14 -4.33 16.21
C LYS A 126 4.06 -2.83 16.46
N ASN A 127 3.91 -2.03 15.41
CA ASN A 127 3.99 -0.57 15.52
C ASN A 127 2.65 0.09 15.26
N ILE A 128 1.86 -0.37 14.29
CA ILE A 128 0.61 0.30 13.90
C ILE A 128 -0.55 -0.68 13.84
N ASP A 129 -1.75 -0.12 13.82
CA ASP A 129 -2.99 -0.82 13.51
C ASP A 129 -3.77 -0.01 12.45
N LEU A 130 -4.78 -0.62 11.83
CA LEU A 130 -5.73 0.07 10.97
C LEU A 130 -6.62 1.00 11.81
N SER A 131 -7.09 2.09 11.21
CA SER A 131 -8.11 2.92 11.86
C SER A 131 -9.42 2.15 12.01
N GLU A 132 -10.23 2.51 13.02
CA GLU A 132 -11.53 1.87 13.26
C GLU A 132 -12.49 2.03 12.07
N GLU A 133 -12.40 3.15 11.34
CA GLU A 133 -13.16 3.38 10.12
C GLU A 133 -12.78 2.39 9.01
N VAL A 134 -11.47 2.15 8.81
CA VAL A 134 -10.97 1.16 7.84
C VAL A 134 -11.44 -0.25 8.22
N LYS A 135 -11.28 -0.64 9.50
CA LYS A 135 -11.70 -1.97 9.98
C LYS A 135 -13.19 -2.23 9.74
N LYS A 136 -14.03 -1.25 10.05
CA LYS A 136 -15.49 -1.35 9.88
C LYS A 136 -15.89 -1.56 8.43
N ILE A 137 -15.25 -0.87 7.48
CA ILE A 137 -15.56 -1.04 6.06
C ILE A 137 -15.06 -2.39 5.54
N ILE A 138 -13.87 -2.82 5.97
CA ILE A 138 -13.34 -4.16 5.63
C ILE A 138 -14.29 -5.26 6.09
N GLU A 139 -14.77 -5.19 7.34
CA GLU A 139 -15.71 -6.18 7.88
C GLU A 139 -16.97 -6.26 7.02
N LYS A 140 -17.61 -5.12 6.78
CA LYS A 140 -18.84 -5.02 5.97
C LYS A 140 -18.68 -5.55 4.54
N GLU A 141 -17.58 -5.23 3.87
CA GLU A 141 -17.33 -5.71 2.51
C GLU A 141 -17.02 -7.21 2.53
N ASN A 142 -16.24 -7.67 3.50
CA ASN A 142 -15.82 -9.05 3.57
C ASN A 142 -16.95 -10.02 3.95
N GLU A 143 -17.94 -9.60 4.73
CA GLU A 143 -19.15 -10.40 4.99
C GLU A 143 -19.84 -10.85 3.70
N LYS A 144 -19.80 -10.01 2.65
CA LYS A 144 -20.40 -10.31 1.34
C LYS A 144 -19.43 -11.06 0.43
N LEU A 145 -18.16 -10.69 0.47
CA LEU A 145 -17.15 -11.19 -0.46
C LEU A 145 -16.58 -12.54 -0.03
N GLY A 146 -16.35 -12.77 1.26
CA GLY A 146 -15.68 -13.96 1.80
C GLY A 146 -14.32 -14.17 1.15
N VAL A 147 -13.46 -13.15 1.17
CA VAL A 147 -12.21 -13.14 0.38
C VAL A 147 -11.21 -14.19 0.86
N GLU A 148 -11.33 -14.66 2.11
CA GLU A 148 -10.52 -15.74 2.70
C GLU A 148 -10.63 -17.07 1.96
N ASN A 149 -11.62 -17.22 1.08
CA ASN A 149 -11.79 -18.39 0.22
C ASN A 149 -11.50 -18.10 -1.25
N CYS A 150 -10.98 -16.91 -1.58
CA CYS A 150 -10.77 -16.48 -2.96
C CYS A 150 -9.31 -16.60 -3.40
N ILE A 151 -9.11 -16.65 -4.71
CA ILE A 151 -7.84 -16.27 -5.35
C ILE A 151 -7.86 -14.74 -5.47
N GLY A 152 -6.95 -14.08 -4.76
CA GLY A 152 -6.72 -12.65 -4.93
C GLY A 152 -6.01 -12.40 -6.26
N VAL A 153 -6.55 -11.53 -7.09
CA VAL A 153 -5.97 -11.14 -8.39
C VAL A 153 -5.69 -9.65 -8.34
N TYR A 154 -4.42 -9.25 -8.46
CA TYR A 154 -4.07 -7.83 -8.49
C TYR A 154 -3.18 -7.47 -9.68
N LEU A 155 -3.68 -6.54 -10.50
CA LEU A 155 -3.03 -5.99 -11.67
C LEU A 155 -3.03 -4.46 -11.60
N ARG A 156 -1.94 -3.85 -12.07
CA ARG A 156 -1.85 -2.41 -12.34
C ARG A 156 -1.89 -2.16 -13.84
N GLY A 157 -2.73 -1.22 -14.27
CA GLY A 157 -2.90 -0.84 -15.66
C GLY A 157 -2.62 0.64 -15.87
N THR A 158 -3.44 1.32 -16.68
CA THR A 158 -3.45 2.78 -16.84
C THR A 158 -2.06 3.41 -17.01
N ASP A 159 -1.63 4.27 -16.08
CA ASP A 159 -0.38 5.02 -16.14
C ASP A 159 0.86 4.12 -16.09
N TYR A 160 0.82 3.01 -15.33
CA TYR A 160 1.92 2.04 -15.28
C TYR A 160 2.26 1.47 -16.65
N VAL A 161 1.24 1.00 -17.37
CA VAL A 161 1.42 0.31 -18.66
C VAL A 161 1.58 1.31 -19.81
N ARG A 162 0.90 2.45 -19.73
CA ARG A 162 0.93 3.50 -20.77
C ARG A 162 2.22 4.32 -20.71
N LEU A 163 2.61 4.79 -19.52
CA LEU A 163 3.76 5.69 -19.36
C LEU A 163 5.06 4.92 -19.15
N LYS A 164 4.99 3.66 -18.69
CA LYS A 164 6.15 2.82 -18.40
C LYS A 164 7.22 3.54 -17.58
N PRO A 165 6.89 4.02 -16.37
CA PRO A 165 7.83 4.83 -15.59
C PRO A 165 9.11 4.03 -15.30
N THR A 166 10.28 4.56 -15.65
CA THR A 166 11.58 3.92 -15.43
C THR A 166 11.73 3.49 -13.96
N GLY A 167 12.14 2.24 -13.75
CA GLY A 167 12.34 1.66 -12.41
C GLY A 167 11.08 1.10 -11.74
N GLU A 168 9.89 1.26 -12.35
CA GLU A 168 8.71 0.49 -11.97
C GLU A 168 8.73 -0.89 -12.63
N TYR A 169 8.06 -1.86 -12.01
CA TYR A 169 8.01 -3.23 -12.52
C TYR A 169 7.13 -3.36 -13.75
N VAL A 170 7.59 -4.14 -14.73
CA VAL A 170 6.83 -4.48 -15.92
C VAL A 170 5.59 -5.30 -15.54
N GLN A 171 4.42 -4.86 -15.99
CA GLN A 171 3.15 -5.55 -15.75
C GLN A 171 2.86 -6.59 -16.86
N PRO A 172 2.32 -7.77 -16.51
CA PRO A 172 2.03 -8.84 -17.47
C PRO A 172 0.86 -8.46 -18.39
N ALA A 173 0.78 -9.11 -19.55
CA ALA A 173 -0.42 -9.05 -20.37
C ALA A 173 -1.58 -9.76 -19.63
N VAL A 174 -2.78 -9.21 -19.75
CA VAL A 174 -3.97 -9.78 -19.08
C VAL A 174 -4.27 -11.20 -19.52
N GLU A 175 -3.91 -11.58 -20.75
CA GLU A 175 -4.04 -12.94 -21.28
C GLU A 175 -3.12 -13.94 -20.52
N GLU A 176 -1.92 -13.52 -20.12
CA GLU A 176 -1.01 -14.34 -19.30
C GLU A 176 -1.60 -14.55 -17.90
N VAL A 177 -2.22 -13.51 -17.35
CA VAL A 177 -2.89 -13.56 -16.04
C VAL A 177 -4.09 -14.50 -16.10
N ILE A 178 -4.91 -14.42 -17.15
CA ILE A 178 -6.03 -15.34 -17.40
C ILE A 178 -5.53 -16.78 -17.42
N SER A 179 -4.45 -17.05 -18.16
CA SER A 179 -3.86 -18.39 -18.21
C SER A 179 -3.45 -18.87 -16.81
N LYS A 180 -2.79 -18.02 -16.03
CA LYS A 180 -2.36 -18.38 -14.68
C LYS A 180 -3.52 -18.62 -13.72
N ILE A 181 -4.58 -17.82 -13.80
CA ILE A 181 -5.81 -18.03 -13.01
C ILE A 181 -6.43 -19.39 -13.36
N LYS A 182 -6.49 -19.76 -14.64
CA LYS A 182 -7.01 -21.08 -15.06
C LYS A 182 -6.18 -22.23 -14.48
N GLU A 183 -4.86 -22.10 -14.44
CA GLU A 183 -3.99 -23.10 -13.78
C GLU A 183 -4.34 -23.24 -12.29
N PHE A 184 -4.55 -22.13 -11.58
CA PHE A 184 -4.96 -22.14 -10.17
C PHE A 184 -6.33 -22.79 -9.99
N LEU A 185 -7.31 -22.50 -10.86
CA LEU A 185 -8.64 -23.11 -10.81
C LEU A 185 -8.60 -24.62 -11.09
N VAL A 186 -7.72 -25.07 -11.99
CA VAL A 186 -7.49 -26.51 -12.21
C VAL A 186 -6.87 -27.17 -10.98
N LYS A 187 -5.90 -26.49 -10.33
CA LYS A 187 -5.16 -27.02 -9.18
C LYS A 187 -5.98 -27.05 -7.90
N TYR A 188 -6.77 -26.01 -7.65
CA TYR A 188 -7.45 -25.78 -6.36
C TYR A 188 -8.97 -25.92 -6.42
N GLY A 189 -9.52 -26.15 -7.62
CA GLY A 189 -10.94 -26.29 -7.84
C GLY A 189 -11.64 -24.97 -8.11
N ASP A 190 -12.97 -25.03 -8.11
CA ASP A 190 -13.79 -23.94 -8.57
C ASP A 190 -13.96 -22.83 -7.51
N ILE A 191 -13.02 -21.89 -7.52
CA ILE A 191 -12.87 -20.84 -6.51
C ILE A 191 -13.18 -19.46 -7.09
N ASN A 192 -13.75 -18.57 -6.26
CA ASN A 192 -14.01 -17.18 -6.64
C ASN A 192 -12.72 -16.35 -6.71
N LEU A 193 -12.76 -15.28 -7.51
CA LEU A 193 -11.63 -14.40 -7.77
C LEU A 193 -11.91 -13.03 -7.15
N PHE A 194 -11.12 -12.61 -6.18
CA PHE A 194 -11.20 -11.23 -5.67
C PHE A 194 -10.29 -10.34 -6.52
N LEU A 195 -10.88 -9.52 -7.38
CA LEU A 195 -10.17 -8.71 -8.35
C LEU A 195 -9.89 -7.31 -7.81
N VAL A 196 -8.61 -6.93 -7.83
CA VAL A 196 -8.14 -5.56 -7.63
C VAL A 196 -7.53 -5.09 -8.94
N THR A 197 -8.11 -4.05 -9.53
CA THR A 197 -7.55 -3.31 -10.68
C THR A 197 -8.25 -1.96 -10.74
N GLU A 198 -7.54 -0.92 -11.15
CA GLU A 198 -8.14 0.36 -11.51
C GLU A 198 -8.50 0.44 -13.01
N ASP A 199 -8.00 -0.48 -13.82
CA ASP A 199 -8.12 -0.47 -15.29
C ASP A 199 -9.39 -1.18 -15.76
N GLU A 200 -10.25 -0.46 -16.47
CA GLU A 200 -11.52 -1.00 -16.98
C GLU A 200 -11.31 -2.11 -18.01
N SER A 201 -10.27 -2.02 -18.85
CA SER A 201 -10.02 -3.04 -19.87
C SER A 201 -9.69 -4.40 -19.24
N TYR A 202 -8.95 -4.39 -18.13
CA TYR A 202 -8.62 -5.60 -17.38
C TYR A 202 -9.85 -6.17 -16.70
N TYR A 203 -10.66 -5.31 -16.06
CA TYR A 203 -11.92 -5.72 -15.45
C TYR A 203 -12.85 -6.39 -16.47
N GLN A 204 -13.04 -5.77 -17.64
CA GLN A 204 -13.91 -6.31 -18.69
C GLN A 204 -13.43 -7.67 -19.21
N LYS A 205 -12.14 -7.81 -19.53
CA LYS A 205 -11.58 -9.07 -20.03
C LYS A 205 -11.67 -10.21 -19.00
N LEU A 206 -11.36 -9.93 -17.74
CA LEU A 206 -11.46 -10.92 -16.66
C LEU A 206 -12.92 -11.30 -16.37
N THR A 207 -13.83 -10.33 -16.40
CA THR A 207 -15.27 -10.57 -16.21
C THR A 207 -15.88 -11.35 -17.39
N GLN A 208 -15.45 -11.09 -18.61
CA GLN A 208 -15.87 -11.86 -19.78
C GLN A 208 -15.44 -13.33 -19.67
N GLU A 209 -14.22 -13.58 -19.18
CA GLU A 209 -13.67 -14.92 -19.06
C GLU A 209 -14.26 -15.69 -17.86
N PHE A 210 -14.31 -15.07 -16.69
CA PHE A 210 -14.63 -15.74 -15.42
C PHE A 210 -16.04 -15.43 -14.89
N LYS A 211 -16.77 -14.52 -15.53
CA LYS A 211 -18.19 -14.22 -15.28
C LYS A 211 -18.49 -13.94 -13.81
N ASP A 212 -19.40 -14.70 -13.23
CA ASP A 212 -19.91 -14.60 -11.87
C ASP A 212 -18.88 -14.95 -10.78
N LYS A 213 -17.70 -15.45 -11.17
CA LYS A 213 -16.61 -15.71 -10.22
C LYS A 213 -15.86 -14.46 -9.79
N ILE A 214 -15.94 -13.38 -10.58
CA ILE A 214 -15.28 -12.11 -10.25
C ILE A 214 -16.03 -11.44 -9.09
N LYS A 215 -15.31 -11.21 -8.01
CA LYS A 215 -15.74 -10.45 -6.84
C LYS A 215 -14.95 -9.16 -6.76
N ILE A 216 -15.66 -8.06 -6.57
CA ILE A 216 -15.14 -6.70 -6.42
C ILE A 216 -15.80 -6.04 -5.21
N VAL A 217 -15.17 -5.01 -4.66
CA VAL A 217 -15.80 -4.24 -3.56
C VAL A 217 -16.99 -3.43 -4.09
N SER A 218 -17.97 -3.17 -3.23
CA SER A 218 -19.24 -2.54 -3.63
C SER A 218 -19.11 -1.11 -4.15
N PHE A 219 -18.00 -0.45 -3.85
CA PHE A 219 -17.67 0.91 -4.27
C PHE A 219 -16.65 0.95 -5.41
N ASP A 220 -16.33 -0.18 -6.04
CA ASP A 220 -15.34 -0.18 -7.11
C ASP A 220 -15.78 0.66 -8.30
N SER A 221 -14.81 1.40 -8.84
CA SER A 221 -14.94 2.20 -10.05
C SER A 221 -13.71 1.96 -10.90
N PHE A 222 -13.91 1.77 -12.20
CA PHE A 222 -12.85 1.50 -13.15
C PHE A 222 -12.60 2.69 -14.05
N ILE A 223 -11.34 2.93 -14.39
CA ILE A 223 -10.93 4.01 -15.27
C ILE A 223 -11.05 3.54 -16.70
N SER A 224 -12.04 4.09 -17.39
CA SER A 224 -12.25 3.93 -18.82
C SER A 224 -11.36 4.89 -19.60
N ASN A 225 -10.93 4.48 -20.80
CA ASN A 225 -10.27 5.34 -21.79
C ASN A 225 -9.14 6.22 -21.23
N TYR A 226 -8.21 5.63 -20.47
CA TYR A 226 -7.01 6.33 -20.02
C TYR A 226 -6.11 6.65 -21.23
N GLU A 227 -6.32 7.84 -21.79
CA GLU A 227 -5.57 8.35 -22.96
C GLU A 227 -4.58 9.46 -22.61
N CYS A 228 -4.47 9.84 -21.34
CA CYS A 228 -3.63 10.95 -20.93
C CYS A 228 -2.14 10.55 -20.79
N ASN A 229 -1.25 11.49 -21.12
CA ASN A 229 0.21 11.34 -20.91
C ASN A 229 0.64 11.86 -19.52
N LYS A 230 -0.19 11.69 -18.49
CA LYS A 230 0.04 12.19 -17.14
C LYS A 230 -0.22 11.09 -16.12
N TYR A 231 0.58 10.98 -15.07
CA TYR A 231 0.30 10.08 -13.96
C TYR A 231 -1.16 10.15 -13.50
N LEU A 232 -1.71 9.01 -13.07
CA LEU A 232 -3.13 8.89 -12.76
C LEU A 232 -3.57 9.85 -11.64
N SER A 233 -2.67 10.14 -10.71
CA SER A 233 -2.84 11.16 -9.66
C SER A 233 -3.05 12.59 -10.19
N LYS A 234 -2.65 12.87 -11.44
CA LYS A 234 -2.72 14.17 -12.12
C LYS A 234 -3.66 14.17 -13.34
N SER A 235 -4.36 13.07 -13.61
CA SER A 235 -5.27 12.96 -14.76
C SER A 235 -6.65 13.57 -14.50
N GLY A 236 -7.05 13.71 -13.23
CA GLY A 236 -8.41 14.10 -12.83
C GLY A 236 -9.43 12.96 -12.88
N LEU A 237 -8.99 11.72 -13.18
CA LEU A 237 -9.87 10.54 -13.31
C LEU A 237 -10.13 9.80 -11.99
N LEU A 238 -9.40 10.16 -10.93
CA LEU A 238 -9.54 9.54 -9.61
C LEU A 238 -10.60 10.26 -8.78
N GLU A 239 -11.22 9.51 -7.86
CA GLU A 239 -12.12 10.00 -6.81
C GLU A 239 -11.65 11.35 -6.24
N THR A 240 -12.49 12.38 -6.31
CA THR A 240 -12.11 13.75 -5.97
C THR A 240 -12.00 13.95 -4.45
N ASP A 241 -12.78 13.20 -3.69
CA ASP A 241 -12.59 13.07 -2.25
C ASP A 241 -11.30 12.28 -1.96
N LYS A 242 -10.26 13.00 -1.59
CA LYS A 242 -8.92 12.45 -1.31
C LYS A 242 -8.92 11.45 -0.16
N LYS A 243 -9.74 11.66 0.88
CA LYS A 243 -9.86 10.71 1.99
C LYS A 243 -10.48 9.42 1.45
N LYS A 244 -11.63 9.52 0.79
CA LYS A 244 -12.32 8.36 0.19
C LYS A 244 -11.43 7.61 -0.79
N ARG A 245 -10.73 8.31 -1.69
CA ARG A 245 -9.74 7.75 -2.61
C ARG A 245 -8.72 6.86 -1.91
N GLY A 246 -8.14 7.34 -0.80
CA GLY A 246 -7.18 6.58 -0.02
C GLY A 246 -7.81 5.40 0.70
N MET A 247 -9.00 5.59 1.27
CA MET A 247 -9.75 4.55 1.98
C MET A 247 -10.10 3.39 1.04
N ASP A 248 -10.72 3.69 -0.10
CA ASP A 248 -11.16 2.70 -1.08
C ASP A 248 -9.98 1.87 -1.60
N TYR A 249 -8.85 2.51 -1.85
CA TYR A 249 -7.63 1.82 -2.26
C TYR A 249 -7.07 0.94 -1.13
N LEU A 250 -6.95 1.46 0.10
CA LEU A 250 -6.45 0.69 1.23
C LEU A 250 -7.31 -0.53 1.53
N ILE A 251 -8.64 -0.38 1.55
CA ILE A 251 -9.57 -1.47 1.82
C ILE A 251 -9.35 -2.62 0.83
N LYS A 252 -9.18 -2.32 -0.45
CA LYS A 252 -8.86 -3.33 -1.48
C LYS A 252 -7.55 -4.07 -1.21
N ILE A 253 -6.51 -3.35 -0.81
CA ILE A 253 -5.21 -3.95 -0.47
C ILE A 253 -5.31 -4.84 0.77
N ILE A 254 -6.05 -4.42 1.81
CA ILE A 254 -6.24 -5.25 3.00
C ILE A 254 -7.10 -6.49 2.69
N LEU A 255 -8.18 -6.37 1.91
CA LEU A 255 -8.96 -7.54 1.48
C LEU A 255 -8.12 -8.49 0.61
N LEU A 256 -7.27 -7.97 -0.26
CA LEU A 256 -6.32 -8.77 -1.05
C LEU A 256 -5.34 -9.54 -0.15
N SER A 257 -4.89 -8.91 0.95
CA SER A 257 -4.02 -9.54 1.95
C SER A 257 -4.71 -10.67 2.73
N LYS A 258 -6.04 -10.74 2.71
CA LYS A 258 -6.82 -11.80 3.38
C LYS A 258 -7.15 -12.97 2.44
N CYS A 259 -6.85 -12.86 1.15
CA CYS A 259 -7.16 -13.92 0.19
C CYS A 259 -6.39 -15.21 0.48
N LYS A 260 -6.99 -16.35 0.09
CA LYS A 260 -6.40 -17.67 0.28
C LYS A 260 -5.17 -17.89 -0.59
N TYR A 261 -5.29 -17.50 -1.85
CA TYR A 261 -4.26 -17.61 -2.87
C TYR A 261 -4.01 -16.23 -3.48
N LEU A 262 -2.87 -16.04 -4.14
CA LEU A 262 -2.52 -14.77 -4.80
C LEU A 262 -1.98 -14.98 -6.21
N VAL A 263 -2.57 -14.33 -7.21
CA VAL A 263 -2.01 -14.16 -8.55
C VAL A 263 -1.83 -12.67 -8.81
N SER A 264 -0.59 -12.20 -8.92
CA SER A 264 -0.31 -10.76 -9.05
C SER A 264 1.01 -10.50 -9.76
N SER A 265 1.29 -9.24 -10.06
CA SER A 265 2.58 -8.72 -10.50
C SER A 265 3.22 -7.89 -9.40
N ILE A 266 4.52 -7.63 -9.50
CA ILE A 266 5.19 -6.78 -8.51
C ILE A 266 4.75 -5.32 -8.70
N THR A 267 4.22 -4.73 -7.62
CA THR A 267 3.81 -3.33 -7.49
C THR A 267 3.95 -2.94 -6.02
N MET A 268 3.94 -1.66 -5.68
CA MET A 268 3.91 -1.24 -4.27
C MET A 268 2.67 -1.78 -3.54
N GLY A 269 1.54 -1.95 -4.23
CA GLY A 269 0.33 -2.51 -3.62
C GLY A 269 0.45 -4.02 -3.37
N SER A 270 1.04 -4.81 -4.27
CA SER A 270 1.21 -6.25 -4.05
C SER A 270 2.29 -6.53 -2.99
N ILE A 271 3.35 -5.72 -2.97
CA ILE A 271 4.37 -5.75 -1.91
C ILE A 271 3.71 -5.47 -0.55
N ALA A 272 2.87 -4.44 -0.46
CA ALA A 272 2.17 -4.11 0.78
C ALA A 272 1.18 -5.21 1.20
N ALA A 273 0.33 -5.70 0.29
CA ALA A 273 -0.61 -6.79 0.58
C ALA A 273 0.12 -8.05 1.11
N TYR A 274 1.22 -8.43 0.47
CA TYR A 274 2.02 -9.59 0.88
C TYR A 274 2.70 -9.39 2.23
N SER A 275 3.23 -8.19 2.48
CA SER A 275 3.84 -7.84 3.77
C SER A 275 2.82 -7.80 4.90
N ILE A 276 1.61 -7.29 4.62
CA ILE A 276 0.49 -7.26 5.56
C ILE A 276 0.02 -8.67 5.89
N ASN A 277 -0.09 -9.53 4.88
CA ASN A 277 -0.48 -10.93 5.01
C ASN A 277 0.59 -11.76 5.76
N GLY A 278 1.86 -11.37 5.68
CA GLY A 278 2.99 -12.11 6.26
C GLY A 278 3.35 -13.37 5.47
N GLY A 279 3.02 -13.40 4.17
CA GLY A 279 3.30 -14.53 3.29
C GLY A 279 2.48 -15.80 3.55
N ASN A 280 1.39 -15.68 4.31
CA ASN A 280 0.44 -16.74 4.68
C ASN A 280 -0.56 -17.14 3.58
N TYR A 281 -0.35 -16.75 2.32
CA TYR A 281 -1.08 -17.34 1.20
C TYR A 281 -0.75 -18.83 1.07
N GLU A 282 -1.76 -19.69 0.84
CA GLU A 282 -1.53 -21.14 0.67
C GLU A 282 -0.74 -21.45 -0.61
N ASP A 283 -0.95 -20.66 -1.66
CA ASP A 283 -0.12 -20.64 -2.86
C ASP A 283 -0.19 -19.28 -3.52
N LYS A 284 0.84 -18.95 -4.29
CA LYS A 284 0.94 -17.68 -5.00
C LYS A 284 1.68 -17.81 -6.33
N TYR A 285 1.34 -16.92 -7.24
CA TYR A 285 2.13 -16.67 -8.44
C TYR A 285 2.34 -15.17 -8.61
N ILE A 286 3.62 -14.77 -8.65
CA ILE A 286 4.01 -13.37 -8.82
C ILE A 286 4.74 -13.21 -10.15
N PHE A 287 4.15 -12.48 -11.08
CA PHE A 287 4.80 -12.08 -12.32
C PHE A 287 5.95 -11.10 -12.00
N ASN A 288 7.17 -11.54 -12.28
CA ASN A 288 8.37 -10.72 -12.21
C ASN A 288 8.99 -10.64 -13.61
N LEU A 289 8.61 -9.59 -14.34
CA LEU A 289 9.01 -9.37 -15.74
C LEU A 289 10.14 -8.33 -15.88
N GLY A 290 10.83 -8.04 -14.77
CA GLY A 290 11.84 -6.98 -14.71
C GLY A 290 11.24 -5.58 -14.53
N TYR A 291 12.00 -4.57 -14.94
CA TYR A 291 11.66 -3.16 -14.78
C TYR A 291 11.49 -2.48 -16.14
N TYR A 292 10.66 -1.45 -16.20
CA TYR A 292 10.65 -0.54 -17.35
C TYR A 292 11.98 0.23 -17.39
N GLU A 293 12.56 0.32 -18.60
CA GLU A 293 13.77 1.09 -18.93
C GLU A 293 13.40 2.51 -19.38
#